data_AF-A0A5C7E6U7-F1
#
_entry.id   AF-A0A5C7E6U7-F1
#
_cell.length_a   1.000
_cell.length_b   1.000
_cell.length_c   1.000
_cell.angle_alpha   90.00
_cell.angle_beta   90.00
_cell.angle_gamma   90.00
#
_symmetry.space_group_name_H-M   'P 1'
#
loop_
_entity.id
_entity.type
_entity.pdbx_description
1 polymer ?
#
loop_
_entity_poly.entity_id
_entity_poly.type
_entity_poly.pdbx_seq_one_letter_code
_entity_poly.pdbx_strand_id
1 'polypeptide(L)'
;MIFTIGSDNIKNGFEVTSMKSGGYIANEFQNNKLIRNVQLPQEYFSEKSKLIEDIEQIAKLAMEHSVKANIIKEKYKKKICKESIKVNFIDNNEYKEICNEDAENKELSKEIEIQIAKIKQYKQEILKQYNEERLIKAKELEAQAAMERAREQIRYNQQQYWQNIMLNNQLQQLNNNMMYDRFTPKTHHIYIY
;
A
#
# COMPACT_ATOMS: atom_id res chain seq x y z
N MET A 1 -4.60 2.65 9.63
CA MET A 1 -5.19 3.01 8.33
C MET A 1 -4.05 3.52 7.46
N ILE A 2 -3.72 2.85 6.35
CA ILE A 2 -2.59 3.22 5.48
C ILE A 2 -3.12 4.25 4.49
N PHE A 3 -2.57 5.46 4.52
CA PHE A 3 -2.84 6.49 3.51
C PHE A 3 -1.59 6.62 2.65
N THR A 4 -1.61 6.00 1.48
CA THR A 4 -0.61 6.19 0.44
C THR A 4 -1.05 7.38 -0.42
N ILE A 5 -0.33 8.49 -0.35
CA ILE A 5 -0.43 9.56 -1.36
C ILE A 5 0.68 9.26 -2.38
N GLY A 6 0.31 8.58 -3.46
CA GLY A 6 1.19 8.18 -4.55
C GLY A 6 0.50 7.11 -5.39
N SER A 7 0.01 7.50 -6.56
CA SER A 7 -0.84 6.69 -7.46
C SER A 7 -0.11 5.65 -8.29
N ASP A 8 1.21 5.51 -8.17
CA ASP A 8 1.98 4.75 -9.13
C ASP A 8 2.77 3.65 -8.42
N ASN A 9 2.83 2.46 -9.03
CA ASN A 9 3.62 1.31 -8.55
C ASN A 9 5.15 1.56 -8.55
N ILE A 10 5.53 2.81 -8.79
CA ILE A 10 6.82 3.44 -8.53
C ILE A 10 6.60 4.38 -7.35
N LYS A 11 7.02 3.97 -6.14
CA LYS A 11 7.06 4.88 -4.99
C LYS A 11 8.01 6.02 -5.35
N ASN A 12 7.39 7.16 -5.64
CA ASN A 12 8.01 8.45 -5.86
C ASN A 12 7.33 9.40 -4.87
N GLY A 13 8.11 9.96 -3.95
CA GLY A 13 7.61 10.84 -2.89
C GLY A 13 7.58 10.19 -1.51
N PHE A 14 6.73 10.71 -0.64
CA PHE A 14 6.74 10.42 0.80
C PHE A 14 5.67 9.38 1.19
N GLU A 15 6.07 8.35 1.93
CA GLU A 15 5.18 7.34 2.51
C GLU A 15 5.24 7.42 4.04
N VAL A 16 4.07 7.38 4.69
CA VAL A 16 3.96 7.35 6.15
C VAL A 16 3.16 6.11 6.58
N THR A 17 3.80 5.22 7.31
CA THR A 17 3.21 3.97 7.79
C THR A 17 3.04 3.99 9.31
N SER A 18 1.80 3.81 9.78
CA SER A 18 1.49 3.60 11.20
C SER A 18 1.71 2.13 11.60
N MET A 19 2.52 1.88 12.63
CA MET A 19 2.72 0.55 13.20
C MET A 19 1.64 0.23 14.25
N LYS A 20 1.29 -1.05 14.39
CA LYS A 20 0.35 -1.49 15.45
C LYS A 20 0.82 -1.18 16.87
N SER A 21 2.14 -1.04 17.08
CA SER A 21 2.76 -0.69 18.35
C SER A 21 2.70 0.81 18.69
N GLY A 22 2.04 1.64 17.88
CA GLY A 22 1.88 3.07 18.13
C GLY A 22 3.00 3.97 17.57
N GLY A 23 4.02 3.38 16.92
CA GLY A 23 5.06 4.11 16.20
C GLY A 23 4.70 4.44 14.75
N TYR A 24 5.46 5.34 14.13
CA TYR A 24 5.32 5.69 12.71
C TYR A 24 6.67 5.60 12.01
N ILE A 25 6.65 5.17 10.75
CA ILE A 25 7.81 5.18 9.86
C ILE A 25 7.46 6.06 8.67
N ALA A 26 8.27 7.08 8.41
CA ALA A 26 8.14 7.94 7.26
C ALA A 26 9.37 7.81 6.36
N ASN A 27 9.14 7.65 5.06
CA ASN A 27 10.15 7.28 4.07
C ASN A 27 9.98 8.14 2.82
N GLU A 28 11.09 8.53 2.20
CA GLU A 28 11.08 9.10 0.85
C GLU A 28 11.59 8.05 -0.13
N PHE A 29 10.83 7.85 -1.19
CA PHE A 29 11.18 6.95 -2.27
C PHE A 29 11.38 7.73 -3.57
N GLN A 30 12.35 7.28 -4.36
CA GLN A 30 12.50 7.67 -5.75
C GLN A 30 12.70 6.40 -6.56
N ASN A 31 11.87 6.19 -7.56
CA ASN A 31 11.89 5.00 -8.40
C ASN A 31 11.87 3.68 -7.60
N ASN A 32 11.01 3.58 -6.57
CA ASN A 32 10.94 2.44 -5.62
C ASN A 32 12.18 2.25 -4.72
N LYS A 33 13.22 3.06 -4.85
CA LYS A 33 14.38 3.01 -3.96
C LYS A 33 14.15 3.94 -2.78
N LEU A 34 14.34 3.41 -1.56
CA LEU A 34 14.37 4.22 -0.35
C LEU A 34 15.56 5.20 -0.47
N ILE A 35 15.26 6.49 -0.54
CA ILE A 35 16.28 7.55 -0.59
C ILE A 35 16.71 7.91 0.82
N ARG A 36 15.75 8.12 1.72
CA ARG A 36 16.00 8.40 3.12
C ARG A 36 14.80 8.07 4.00
N ASN A 37 15.09 7.80 5.27
CA ASN A 37 14.09 7.96 6.32
C ASN A 37 13.80 9.45 6.48
N VAL A 38 12.52 9.79 6.53
CA VAL A 38 12.06 11.17 6.71
C VAL A 38 11.56 11.28 8.13
N GLN A 39 12.21 12.12 8.92
CA GLN A 39 11.76 12.39 10.27
C GLN A 39 10.70 13.47 10.19
N LEU A 40 9.43 13.05 10.17
CA LEU A 40 8.33 13.98 10.30
C LEU A 40 8.31 14.52 11.75
N PRO A 41 8.11 15.83 11.94
CA PRO A 41 8.02 16.40 13.27
C PRO A 41 6.89 15.75 14.04
N GLN A 42 7.10 15.51 15.32
CA GLN A 42 6.12 14.85 16.18
C GLN A 42 4.79 15.60 16.23
N GLU A 43 4.84 16.92 16.03
CA GLU A 43 3.70 17.82 15.88
C GLU A 43 2.73 17.34 14.78
N TYR A 44 3.23 16.95 13.61
CA TYR A 44 2.38 16.45 12.50
C TYR A 44 1.54 15.23 12.91
N PHE A 45 2.13 14.30 13.65
CA PHE A 45 1.41 13.12 14.14
C PHE A 45 0.42 13.47 15.24
N SER A 46 0.80 14.38 16.13
CA SER A 46 -0.10 14.84 17.20
C SER A 46 -1.32 15.57 16.65
N GLU A 47 -1.14 16.44 15.63
CA GLU A 47 -2.24 17.15 14.97
C GLU A 47 -3.15 16.20 14.22
N LYS A 48 -2.58 15.21 13.49
CA LYS A 48 -3.36 14.21 12.78
C LYS A 48 -4.20 13.35 13.74
N SER A 49 -3.59 12.85 14.81
CA SER A 49 -4.32 12.05 15.81
C SER A 49 -5.43 12.87 16.46
N LYS A 50 -5.13 14.12 16.82
CA LYS A 50 -6.12 15.06 17.37
C LYS A 50 -7.28 15.29 16.41
N LEU A 51 -7.02 15.49 15.11
CA LEU A 51 -8.08 15.66 14.12
C LEU A 51 -8.99 14.43 14.02
N ILE A 52 -8.41 13.22 14.06
CA ILE A 52 -9.19 11.98 14.02
C ILE A 52 -10.05 11.85 15.30
N GLU A 53 -9.46 12.11 16.46
CA GLU A 53 -10.17 12.09 17.74
C GLU A 53 -11.29 13.14 17.78
N ASP A 54 -11.04 14.36 17.29
CA ASP A 54 -12.05 15.43 17.19
C ASP A 54 -13.21 14.98 16.29
N ILE A 55 -12.92 14.37 15.13
CA ILE A 55 -13.95 13.84 14.22
C ILE A 55 -14.76 12.74 14.90
N GLU A 56 -14.10 11.79 15.59
CA GLU A 56 -14.77 10.70 16.29
C GLU A 56 -15.65 11.22 17.44
N GLN A 57 -15.16 12.20 18.21
CA GLN A 57 -15.91 12.81 19.29
C GLN A 57 -17.13 13.57 18.78
N ILE A 58 -16.99 14.37 17.72
CA ILE A 58 -18.11 15.09 17.09
C ILE A 58 -19.12 14.10 16.52
N ALA A 59 -18.67 13.03 15.86
CA ALA A 59 -19.56 11.99 15.32
C ALA A 59 -20.36 11.30 16.44
N LYS A 60 -19.71 10.98 17.56
CA LYS A 60 -20.36 10.39 18.73
C LYS A 60 -21.42 11.33 19.32
N LEU A 61 -21.07 12.61 19.53
CA LEU A 61 -22.01 13.62 20.03
C LEU A 61 -23.21 13.77 19.09
N ALA A 62 -22.98 13.90 17.79
CA ALA A 62 -24.04 13.99 16.79
C ALA A 62 -24.98 12.77 16.83
N MET A 63 -24.42 11.56 16.99
CA MET A 63 -25.20 10.33 17.13
C MET A 63 -26.03 10.32 18.41
N GLU A 64 -25.45 10.70 19.55
CA GLU A 64 -26.17 10.80 20.82
C GLU A 64 -27.31 11.83 20.77
N HIS A 65 -27.06 12.99 20.17
CA HIS A 65 -28.06 14.04 19.99
C HIS A 65 -29.18 13.58 19.05
N SER A 66 -28.84 12.90 17.95
CA SER A 66 -29.81 12.32 17.01
C SER A 66 -30.71 11.29 17.68
N VAL A 67 -30.15 10.39 18.49
CA VAL A 67 -30.92 9.39 19.25
C VAL A 67 -31.87 10.06 20.25
N LYS A 68 -31.39 11.04 21.02
CA LYS A 68 -32.23 11.80 21.97
C LYS A 68 -33.35 12.54 21.26
N ALA A 69 -33.06 13.20 20.13
CA ALA A 69 -34.05 13.90 19.33
C ALA A 69 -35.12 12.94 18.81
N ASN A 70 -34.73 11.77 18.29
CA ASN A 70 -35.67 10.74 17.85
C ASN A 70 -36.56 10.23 18.98
N ILE A 71 -36.03 9.99 20.18
CA ILE A 71 -36.84 9.56 21.33
C ILE A 71 -37.89 10.62 21.69
N ILE A 72 -37.50 11.91 21.69
CA ILE A 72 -38.42 13.01 21.99
C ILE A 72 -39.48 13.11 20.88
N LYS A 73 -39.06 13.07 19.61
CA LYS A 73 -39.95 13.08 18.45
C LYS A 73 -41.00 11.98 18.53
N GLU A 74 -40.57 10.74 18.76
CA GLU A 74 -41.46 9.58 18.88
C GLU A 74 -42.44 9.71 20.06
N LYS A 75 -42.00 10.26 21.19
CA LYS A 75 -42.89 10.54 22.33
C LYS A 75 -43.96 11.57 21.98
N TYR A 76 -43.60 12.66 21.30
CA TYR A 76 -44.55 13.67 20.86
C TYR A 76 -45.49 13.13 19.77
N LYS A 77 -44.96 12.44 18.76
CA LYS A 77 -45.72 11.80 17.68
C LYS A 77 -46.78 10.83 18.23
N LYS A 78 -46.42 9.96 19.17
CA LYS A 78 -47.39 9.06 19.87
C LYS A 78 -48.48 9.81 20.63
N LYS A 79 -48.23 11.04 21.08
CA LYS A 79 -49.22 11.85 21.79
C LYS A 79 -50.19 12.53 20.83
N ILE A 80 -49.68 13.15 19.77
CA ILE A 80 -50.46 13.98 18.83
C ILE A 80 -51.19 13.17 17.77
N CYS A 81 -50.65 12.01 17.37
CA CYS A 81 -51.20 11.17 16.31
C CYS A 81 -52.39 10.31 16.75
N LYS A 82 -52.84 10.43 18.00
CA LYS A 82 -54.07 9.78 18.45
C LYS A 82 -55.26 10.41 17.75
N GLU A 83 -56.21 9.58 17.30
CA GLU A 83 -57.43 10.06 16.63
C GLU A 83 -58.26 10.99 17.52
N SER A 84 -58.26 10.75 18.83
CA SER A 84 -58.97 11.54 19.83
C SER A 84 -58.41 12.95 20.06
N ILE A 85 -57.18 13.22 19.64
CA ILE A 85 -56.58 14.54 19.75
C ILE A 85 -56.97 15.35 18.52
N LYS A 86 -57.65 16.47 18.75
CA LYS A 86 -57.99 17.47 17.74
C LYS A 86 -57.64 18.86 18.26
N VAL A 87 -57.17 19.72 17.36
CA VAL A 87 -56.86 21.12 17.64
C VAL A 87 -57.86 22.03 16.93
N ASN A 88 -58.07 23.22 17.49
CA ASN A 88 -59.04 24.20 17.02
C ASN A 88 -58.40 25.46 16.41
N PHE A 89 -57.06 25.55 16.41
CA PHE A 89 -56.31 26.71 15.94
C PHE A 89 -55.72 26.54 14.54
N ILE A 90 -55.77 25.34 13.96
CA ILE A 90 -55.28 25.00 12.62
C ILE A 90 -56.09 23.80 12.09
N ASP A 91 -56.03 23.54 10.78
CA ASP A 91 -56.61 22.33 10.19
C ASP A 91 -55.98 21.07 10.80
N ASN A 92 -56.83 20.07 11.09
CA ASN A 92 -56.38 18.86 11.77
C ASN A 92 -55.61 17.90 10.85
N ASN A 93 -55.78 17.99 9.54
CA ASN A 93 -54.98 17.20 8.60
C ASN A 93 -53.58 17.79 8.51
N GLU A 94 -53.47 19.11 8.36
CA GLU A 94 -52.20 19.85 8.39
C GLU A 94 -51.45 19.60 9.71
N TYR A 95 -52.14 19.70 10.85
CA TYR A 95 -51.56 19.42 12.17
C TYR A 95 -51.06 17.98 12.34
N LYS A 96 -51.65 17.02 11.62
CA LYS A 96 -51.31 15.59 11.71
C LYS A 96 -50.39 15.10 10.59
N GLU A 97 -49.91 15.96 9.70
CA GLU A 97 -48.96 15.55 8.64
C GLU A 97 -47.71 14.87 9.21
N ILE A 98 -47.21 15.34 10.36
CA ILE A 98 -46.08 14.73 11.09
C ILE A 98 -46.31 13.26 11.47
N CYS A 99 -47.56 12.80 11.50
CA CYS A 99 -47.90 11.39 11.76
C CYS A 99 -47.52 10.47 10.59
N ASN A 100 -47.41 11.02 9.37
CA ASN A 100 -47.10 10.28 8.14
C ASN A 100 -45.64 10.47 7.66
N GLU A 101 -44.80 11.15 8.46
CA GLU A 101 -43.37 11.42 8.17
C GLU A 101 -42.54 10.16 7.86
N ASP A 102 -43.02 8.98 8.27
CA ASP A 102 -42.34 7.70 7.98
C ASP A 102 -42.33 7.38 6.49
N ALA A 103 -43.30 7.89 5.72
CA ALA A 103 -43.32 7.74 4.26
C ALA A 103 -42.22 8.55 3.58
N GLU A 104 -42.01 9.81 3.99
CA GLU A 104 -40.95 10.68 3.47
C GLU A 104 -39.56 10.23 3.93
N ASN A 105 -39.42 9.83 5.19
CA ASN A 105 -38.15 9.29 5.72
C ASN A 105 -37.73 7.99 5.04
N LYS A 106 -38.68 7.21 4.49
CA LYS A 106 -38.39 5.98 3.74
C LYS A 106 -37.71 6.27 2.40
N GLU A 107 -38.05 7.39 1.76
CA GLU A 107 -37.41 7.81 0.51
C GLU A 107 -35.99 8.31 0.78
N LEU A 108 -35.81 9.13 1.82
CA LEU A 108 -34.49 9.58 2.26
C LEU A 108 -33.57 8.41 2.66
N SER A 109 -34.12 7.40 3.35
CA SER A 109 -33.38 6.19 3.75
C SER A 109 -32.92 5.39 2.53
N LYS A 110 -33.76 5.26 1.50
CA LYS A 110 -33.38 4.60 0.24
C LYS A 110 -32.23 5.32 -0.45
N GLU A 111 -32.25 6.65 -0.52
CA GLU A 111 -31.17 7.41 -1.14
C GLU A 111 -29.85 7.22 -0.37
N ILE A 112 -29.89 7.25 0.97
CA ILE A 112 -28.72 6.97 1.82
C ILE A 112 -28.18 5.55 1.56
N GLU A 113 -29.06 4.55 1.49
CA GLU A 113 -28.67 3.16 1.19
C GLU A 113 -28.02 3.02 -0.20
N ILE A 114 -28.55 3.72 -1.21
CA ILE A 114 -27.97 3.76 -2.57
C ILE A 114 -26.57 4.36 -2.53
N GLN A 115 -26.36 5.47 -1.82
CA GLN A 115 -25.05 6.10 -1.72
C GLN A 115 -24.05 5.22 -0.96
N ILE A 116 -24.48 4.55 0.12
CA ILE A 116 -23.65 3.58 0.85
C ILE A 116 -23.28 2.40 -0.06
N ALA A 117 -24.21 1.91 -0.88
CA ALA A 117 -23.95 0.84 -1.83
C ALA A 117 -22.91 1.25 -2.89
N LYS A 118 -23.01 2.47 -3.44
CA LYS A 118 -22.02 3.04 -4.37
C LYS A 118 -20.63 3.12 -3.73
N ILE A 119 -20.52 3.60 -2.49
CA ILE A 119 -19.25 3.67 -1.76
C ILE A 119 -18.65 2.26 -1.57
N LYS A 120 -19.47 1.27 -1.22
CA LYS A 120 -19.02 -0.12 -1.07
C LYS A 120 -18.53 -0.71 -2.39
N GLN A 121 -19.24 -0.46 -3.50
CA GLN A 121 -18.83 -0.88 -4.83
C GLN A 121 -17.49 -0.24 -5.23
N TYR A 122 -17.36 1.07 -5.09
CA TYR A 122 -16.13 1.79 -5.39
C TYR A 122 -14.93 1.26 -4.57
N LYS A 123 -15.15 0.96 -3.29
CA LYS A 123 -14.12 0.34 -2.44
C LYS A 123 -13.70 -1.05 -2.93
N GLN A 124 -14.65 -1.86 -3.40
CA GLN A 124 -14.36 -3.19 -3.97
C GLN A 124 -13.60 -3.09 -5.29
N GLU A 125 -13.92 -2.12 -6.14
CA GLU A 125 -13.21 -1.86 -7.39
C GLU A 125 -11.76 -1.46 -7.15
N ILE A 126 -11.51 -0.53 -6.22
CA ILE A 126 -10.15 -0.15 -5.82
C ILE A 126 -9.37 -1.37 -5.32
N LEU A 127 -9.99 -2.21 -4.49
CA LEU A 127 -9.34 -3.43 -3.98
C LEU A 127 -9.01 -4.43 -5.10
N LYS A 128 -9.89 -4.57 -6.10
CA LYS A 128 -9.64 -5.44 -7.27
C LYS A 128 -8.48 -4.92 -8.10
N GLN A 129 -8.50 -3.63 -8.47
CA GLN A 129 -7.41 -3.00 -9.22
C GLN A 129 -6.07 -3.17 -8.51
N TYR A 130 -6.04 -2.91 -7.20
CA TYR A 130 -4.84 -3.08 -6.39
C TYR A 130 -4.31 -4.54 -6.39
N ASN A 131 -5.20 -5.53 -6.32
CA ASN A 131 -4.81 -6.93 -6.36
C ASN A 131 -4.32 -7.36 -7.75
N GLU A 132 -4.95 -6.88 -8.81
CA GLU A 132 -4.54 -7.13 -10.19
C GLU A 132 -3.16 -6.54 -10.46
N GLU A 133 -2.91 -5.30 -10.06
CA GLU A 133 -1.60 -4.66 -10.17
C GLU A 133 -0.52 -5.41 -9.39
N ARG A 134 -0.83 -5.88 -8.18
CA ARG A 134 0.09 -6.71 -7.40
C ARG A 134 0.44 -8.01 -8.11
N LEU A 135 -0.53 -8.66 -8.76
CA LEU A 135 -0.31 -9.90 -9.48
C LEU A 135 0.58 -9.67 -10.72
N ILE A 136 0.31 -8.60 -11.48
CA ILE A 136 1.10 -8.23 -12.65
C ILE A 136 2.55 -7.96 -12.24
N LYS A 137 2.76 -7.13 -11.22
CA LYS A 137 4.11 -6.80 -10.73
C LYS A 137 4.86 -8.02 -10.20
N ALA A 138 4.17 -8.94 -9.53
CA ALA A 138 4.79 -10.20 -9.09
C ALA A 138 5.27 -11.05 -10.28
N LYS A 139 4.46 -11.15 -11.34
CA LYS A 139 4.85 -11.86 -12.58
C LYS A 139 6.02 -11.18 -13.29
N GLU A 140 6.05 -9.86 -13.34
CA GLU A 140 7.15 -9.10 -13.93
C GLU A 140 8.47 -9.33 -13.18
N LEU A 141 8.43 -9.31 -11.84
CA LEU A 141 9.60 -9.60 -11.01
C LEU A 141 10.09 -11.04 -11.18
N GLU A 142 9.17 -12.00 -11.25
CA GLU A 142 9.52 -13.40 -11.50
C GLU A 142 10.16 -13.59 -12.88
N ALA A 143 9.62 -12.95 -13.91
CA ALA A 143 10.19 -12.95 -15.25
C ALA A 143 11.58 -12.30 -15.29
N GLN A 144 11.78 -11.17 -14.61
CA GLN A 144 13.09 -10.52 -14.48
C GLN A 144 14.11 -11.42 -13.77
N ALA A 145 13.73 -12.03 -12.64
CA ALA A 145 14.60 -12.95 -11.91
C ALA A 145 14.97 -14.18 -12.76
N ALA A 146 14.03 -14.71 -13.56
CA ALA A 146 14.30 -15.80 -14.49
C ALA A 146 15.30 -15.38 -15.59
N MET A 147 15.14 -14.18 -16.15
CA MET A 147 16.09 -13.63 -17.14
C MET A 147 17.47 -13.41 -16.54
N GLU A 148 17.57 -12.88 -15.31
CA GLU A 148 18.85 -12.69 -14.62
C GLU A 148 19.56 -14.02 -14.36
N ARG A 149 18.84 -15.04 -13.85
CA ARG A 149 19.39 -16.40 -13.69
C ARG A 149 19.91 -16.97 -15.01
N ALA A 150 19.18 -16.78 -16.10
CA ALA A 150 19.62 -17.22 -17.43
C ALA A 150 20.90 -16.48 -17.88
N ARG A 151 20.97 -15.16 -17.68
CA ARG A 151 22.18 -14.36 -17.99
C ARG A 151 23.37 -14.77 -17.12
N GLU A 152 23.14 -15.06 -15.85
CA GLU A 152 24.18 -15.47 -14.91
C GLU A 152 24.74 -16.84 -15.27
N GLN A 153 23.88 -17.78 -15.68
CA GLN A 153 24.32 -19.07 -16.25
C GLN A 153 25.16 -18.87 -17.53
N ILE A 154 24.76 -17.97 -18.43
CA ILE A 154 25.55 -17.67 -19.63
C ILE A 154 26.92 -17.11 -19.26
N ARG A 155 26.98 -16.16 -18.30
CA ARG A 155 28.25 -15.61 -17.81
C ARG A 155 29.13 -16.66 -17.16
N TYR A 156 28.56 -17.52 -16.33
CA TYR A 156 29.27 -18.62 -15.69
C TYR A 156 29.87 -19.57 -16.74
N ASN A 157 29.08 -19.99 -17.73
CA ASN A 157 29.56 -20.83 -18.82
C ASN A 157 30.68 -20.17 -19.63
N GLN A 158 30.57 -18.87 -19.92
CA GLN A 158 31.65 -18.12 -20.59
C GLN A 158 32.91 -18.02 -19.73
N GLN A 159 32.77 -17.78 -18.42
CA GLN A 159 33.91 -17.71 -17.51
C GLN A 159 34.65 -19.05 -17.44
N GLN A 160 33.90 -20.16 -17.34
CA GLN A 160 34.46 -21.51 -17.37
C GLN A 160 35.20 -21.78 -18.69
N TYR A 161 34.64 -21.35 -19.82
CA TYR A 161 35.28 -21.46 -21.13
C TYR A 161 36.64 -20.72 -21.16
N TRP A 162 36.68 -19.46 -20.69
CA TRP A 162 37.92 -18.68 -20.66
C TRP A 162 38.97 -19.24 -19.69
N GLN A 163 38.55 -19.75 -18.52
CA GLN A 163 39.45 -20.41 -17.58
C GLN A 163 40.10 -21.65 -18.21
N ASN A 164 39.33 -22.47 -18.93
CA ASN A 164 39.86 -23.63 -19.63
C ASN A 164 40.87 -23.24 -20.74
N ILE A 165 40.60 -22.17 -21.50
CA ILE A 165 41.56 -21.66 -22.50
C ILE A 165 42.86 -21.20 -21.84
N MET A 166 42.75 -20.41 -20.75
CA MET A 166 43.91 -19.89 -20.04
C MET A 166 44.79 -21.02 -19.49
N LEU A 167 44.18 -22.03 -18.89
CA LEU A 167 44.86 -23.21 -18.38
C LEU A 167 45.58 -23.97 -19.50
N ASN A 168 44.90 -24.20 -20.63
CA ASN A 168 45.50 -24.88 -21.78
C ASN A 168 46.70 -24.12 -22.35
N ASN A 169 46.61 -22.79 -22.46
CA ASN A 169 47.72 -21.96 -22.92
C ASN A 169 48.93 -22.01 -21.95
N GLN A 170 48.67 -21.99 -20.64
CA GLN A 170 49.73 -22.10 -19.64
C GLN A 170 50.46 -23.46 -19.72
N LEU A 171 49.71 -24.55 -19.90
CA LEU A 171 50.29 -25.88 -20.09
C LEU A 171 51.12 -25.98 -21.37
N GLN A 172 50.67 -25.38 -22.47
CA GLN A 172 51.46 -25.31 -23.70
C GLN A 172 52.76 -24.52 -23.52
N GLN A 173 52.73 -23.38 -22.85
CA GLN A 173 53.94 -22.60 -22.55
C GLN A 173 54.92 -23.36 -21.67
N LEU A 174 54.44 -24.04 -20.62
CA LEU A 174 55.29 -24.90 -19.78
C LEU A 174 55.92 -26.03 -20.59
N ASN A 175 55.14 -26.66 -21.48
CA ASN A 175 55.66 -27.72 -22.34
C ASN A 175 56.74 -27.20 -23.29
N ASN A 176 56.52 -26.03 -23.90
CA ASN A 176 57.51 -25.38 -24.78
C ASN A 176 58.78 -24.98 -24.01
N ASN A 177 58.66 -24.47 -22.78
CA ASN A 177 59.80 -24.10 -21.95
C ASN A 177 60.61 -25.35 -21.54
N MET A 178 59.95 -26.43 -21.14
CA MET A 178 60.63 -27.70 -20.86
C MET A 178 61.32 -28.29 -22.09
N MET A 179 60.75 -28.10 -23.27
CA MET A 179 61.40 -28.47 -24.52
C MET A 179 62.67 -27.62 -24.73
N TYR A 180 62.59 -26.30 -24.59
CA TYR A 180 63.75 -25.41 -24.70
C TYR A 180 64.87 -25.77 -23.72
N ASP A 181 64.55 -25.97 -22.43
CA ASP A 181 65.53 -26.36 -21.40
C ASP A 181 66.22 -27.69 -21.70
N ARG A 182 65.55 -28.61 -22.39
CA ARG A 182 66.15 -29.87 -22.84
C ARG A 182 67.14 -29.69 -23.99
N PHE A 183 66.95 -28.68 -24.83
CA PHE A 183 67.79 -28.41 -26.00
C PHE A 183 68.86 -27.34 -25.76
N THR A 184 68.82 -26.61 -24.64
CA THR A 184 69.86 -25.65 -24.27
C THR A 184 71.07 -26.33 -23.60
N PRO A 185 72.32 -26.08 -24.07
CA PRO A 185 73.52 -26.64 -23.45
C PRO A 185 73.75 -26.08 -22.04
N LYS A 186 73.97 -26.95 -21.04
CA LYS A 186 74.22 -26.55 -19.66
C LYS A 186 75.68 -26.14 -19.45
N THR A 187 75.95 -24.86 -19.22
CA THR A 187 77.28 -24.38 -18.80
C THR A 187 77.48 -24.59 -17.31
N HIS A 188 78.56 -25.28 -16.93
CA HIS A 188 78.99 -25.40 -15.54
C HIS A 188 80.15 -24.45 -15.29
N HIS A 189 79.95 -23.43 -14.45
CA HIS A 189 81.02 -22.55 -14.01
C HIS A 189 81.75 -23.23 -12.85
N ILE A 190 82.95 -23.74 -13.13
CA ILE A 190 83.85 -24.30 -12.12
C ILE A 190 84.67 -23.15 -11.56
N TYR A 191 84.47 -22.81 -10.29
CA TYR A 191 85.33 -21.88 -9.57
C TYR A 191 86.48 -22.67 -8.95
N ILE A 192 87.70 -22.36 -9.39
CA ILE A 192 88.94 -22.92 -8.83
C ILE A 192 89.49 -21.89 -7.84
N TYR A 193 89.64 -22.29 -6.58
CA TYR A 193 90.36 -21.55 -5.53
C TYR A 193 91.82 -21.99 -5.48
#